data_AF-A0A660HNE3-F1
#
_entry.id   AF-A0A660HNE3-F1
#
_cell.length_a   1.000
_cell.length_b   1.000
_cell.length_c   1.000
_cell.angle_alpha   90.00
_cell.angle_beta   90.00
_cell.angle_gamma   90.00
#
_symmetry.space_group_name_H-M   'P 1'
#
loop_
_entity.id
_entity.type
_entity.pdbx_description
1 polymer ?
#
loop_
_entity_poly.entity_id
_entity_poly.type
_entity_poly.pdbx_seq_one_letter_code
_entity_poly.pdbx_strand_id
1 'polypeptide(L)'
;MEQKNNNDEINVFDIAKYFLNKDSSINKTKLQKLLYYSQGYFLAKYNTVLFNETIEAWIYGPVIPVIYAEILFQETMKPNTNLNFDKSATNKNLTKEQKEILEQIYDEFYGLNSKELSKKTHEEDPWKTVYDPNKSWSECVITPKILYNYFSKRK
;
A
#
# COMPACT_ATOMS: atom_id res chain seq x y z
N MET A 1 22.70 15.46 18.59
CA MET A 1 21.60 14.62 18.08
C MET A 1 21.11 15.30 16.82
N GLU A 2 21.57 14.85 15.66
CA GLU A 2 21.20 15.47 14.39
C GLU A 2 19.72 15.22 14.13
N GLN A 3 18.96 16.30 14.02
CA GLN A 3 17.64 16.29 13.41
C GLN A 3 17.86 15.98 11.93
N LYS A 4 17.57 14.75 11.50
CA LYS A 4 17.48 14.44 10.07
C LYS A 4 16.31 15.25 9.51
N ASN A 5 16.61 16.14 8.59
CA ASN A 5 15.60 16.88 7.83
C ASN A 5 14.70 15.89 7.07
N ASN A 6 13.40 15.88 7.39
CA ASN A 6 12.38 14.99 6.84
C ASN A 6 12.00 15.26 5.36
N ASN A 7 12.90 15.81 4.55
CA ASN A 7 12.63 16.17 3.15
C ASN A 7 13.14 15.14 2.12
N ASP A 8 13.74 14.02 2.53
CA ASP A 8 14.38 13.03 1.64
C ASP A 8 13.64 11.69 1.51
N GLU A 9 12.54 11.47 2.24
CA GLU A 9 11.80 10.19 2.15
C GLU A 9 10.80 10.17 0.98
N ILE A 10 10.64 9.00 0.35
CA ILE A 10 9.58 8.71 -0.63
C ILE A 10 8.23 8.64 0.09
N ASN A 11 7.13 8.71 -0.66
CA ASN A 11 5.80 8.49 -0.11
C ASN A 11 5.07 7.33 -0.83
N VAL A 12 3.89 6.96 -0.32
CA VAL A 12 3.09 5.88 -0.93
C VAL A 12 2.72 6.14 -2.40
N PHE A 13 2.64 7.40 -2.84
CA PHE A 13 2.34 7.76 -4.21
C PHE A 13 3.49 7.46 -5.17
N ASP A 14 4.74 7.57 -4.73
CA ASP A 14 5.92 7.14 -5.51
C ASP A 14 5.85 5.63 -5.82
N ILE A 15 5.40 4.84 -4.84
CA ILE A 15 5.27 3.39 -4.95
C ILE A 15 4.06 3.02 -5.82
N ALA A 16 2.94 3.73 -5.65
CA ALA A 16 1.76 3.54 -6.48
C ALA A 16 2.07 3.83 -7.95
N LYS A 17 2.81 4.92 -8.21
CA LYS A 17 3.31 5.27 -9.54
C LYS A 17 4.23 4.20 -10.12
N TYR A 18 5.10 3.59 -9.31
CA TYR A 18 5.93 2.47 -9.75
C TYR A 18 5.09 1.32 -10.32
N PHE A 19 4.08 0.87 -9.57
CA PHE A 19 3.20 -0.21 -10.03
C PHE A 19 2.41 0.16 -11.28
N LEU A 20 1.85 1.38 -11.35
CA LEU A 20 1.08 1.82 -12.52
C LEU A 20 1.93 2.02 -13.78
N ASN A 21 3.21 2.42 -13.63
CA ASN A 21 4.14 2.50 -14.74
C ASN A 21 4.54 1.11 -15.24
N LYS A 22 4.57 0.12 -14.35
CA LYS A 22 4.86 -1.27 -14.69
C LYS A 22 3.67 -1.94 -15.38
N ASP A 23 2.46 -1.69 -14.88
CA ASP A 23 1.21 -2.24 -15.41
C ASP A 23 0.06 -1.23 -15.22
N SER A 24 -0.31 -0.59 -16.32
CA SER A 24 -1.39 0.40 -16.36
C SER A 24 -2.78 -0.21 -16.23
N SER A 25 -2.91 -1.55 -16.26
CA SER A 25 -4.19 -2.25 -16.07
C SER A 25 -4.53 -2.47 -14.59
N ILE A 26 -3.61 -2.17 -13.67
CA ILE A 26 -3.84 -2.27 -12.23
C ILE A 26 -4.97 -1.31 -11.81
N ASN A 27 -6.09 -1.88 -11.39
CA ASN A 27 -7.21 -1.11 -10.85
C ASN A 27 -7.01 -0.71 -9.39
N LYS A 28 -7.86 0.23 -8.92
CA LYS A 28 -7.90 0.75 -7.54
C LYS A 28 -7.74 -0.32 -6.46
N THR A 29 -8.53 -1.38 -6.52
CA THR A 29 -8.52 -2.41 -5.47
C THR A 29 -7.22 -3.20 -5.47
N LYS A 30 -6.71 -3.59 -6.65
CA LYS A 30 -5.44 -4.31 -6.76
C LYS A 30 -4.28 -3.45 -6.27
N LEU A 31 -4.25 -2.17 -6.66
CA LEU A 31 -3.24 -1.21 -6.20
C LEU A 31 -3.18 -1.15 -4.68
N GLN A 32 -4.32 -1.02 -4.00
CA GLN A 32 -4.39 -0.99 -2.54
C GLN A 32 -3.77 -2.24 -1.89
N LYS A 33 -3.99 -3.42 -2.49
CA LYS A 33 -3.44 -4.68 -1.95
C LYS A 33 -1.93 -4.80 -2.21
N LEU A 34 -1.45 -4.38 -3.38
CA LEU A 34 -0.02 -4.37 -3.67
C LEU A 34 0.73 -3.42 -2.72
N LEU A 35 0.19 -2.24 -2.44
CA LEU A 35 0.78 -1.29 -1.48
C LEU A 35 0.82 -1.87 -0.06
N TYR A 36 -0.27 -2.50 0.38
CA TYR A 36 -0.35 -3.20 1.67
C TYR A 36 0.72 -4.30 1.81
N TYR A 37 0.83 -5.18 0.81
CA TYR A 37 1.82 -6.25 0.82
C TYR A 37 3.26 -5.71 0.74
N SER A 38 3.48 -4.65 -0.04
CA SER A 38 4.78 -3.98 -0.12
C SER A 38 5.25 -3.45 1.23
N GLN A 39 4.39 -2.75 1.98
CA GLN A 39 4.70 -2.29 3.34
C GLN A 39 5.03 -3.47 4.25
N GLY A 40 4.20 -4.52 4.21
CA GLY A 40 4.37 -5.70 5.06
C GLY A 40 5.69 -6.44 4.84
N TYR A 41 6.00 -6.78 3.58
CA TYR A 41 7.21 -7.51 3.22
C TYR A 41 8.47 -6.66 3.41
N PHE A 42 8.42 -5.38 3.05
CA PHE A 42 9.55 -4.47 3.26
C PHE A 42 9.87 -4.33 4.75
N LEU A 43 8.84 -4.15 5.58
CA LEU A 43 8.99 -4.06 7.03
C LEU A 43 9.54 -5.36 7.64
N ALA A 44 9.07 -6.52 7.18
CA ALA A 44 9.60 -7.81 7.64
C ALA A 44 11.06 -8.06 7.23
N LYS A 45 11.48 -7.58 6.05
CA LYS A 45 12.84 -7.77 5.54
C LYS A 45 13.85 -6.79 6.14
N TYR A 46 13.48 -5.51 6.23
CA TYR A 46 14.40 -4.43 6.60
C TYR A 46 14.14 -3.81 7.98
N ASN A 47 13.09 -4.25 8.69
CA ASN A 47 12.70 -3.73 10.00
C ASN A 47 12.50 -2.20 10.02
N THR A 48 12.09 -1.63 8.89
CA THR A 48 11.71 -0.22 8.73
C THR A 48 10.53 -0.10 7.77
N VAL A 49 9.74 0.95 7.91
CA VAL A 49 8.59 1.21 7.03
C VAL A 49 9.05 1.56 5.61
N LEU A 50 8.25 1.18 4.61
CA LEU A 50 8.50 1.55 3.22
C LEU A 50 7.92 2.94 2.91
N PHE A 51 6.78 3.26 3.51
CA PHE A 51 6.13 4.57 3.49
C PHE A 51 5.43 4.86 4.83
N ASN A 52 5.13 6.13 5.09
CA ASN A 52 4.65 6.62 6.39
C ASN A 52 3.11 6.74 6.48
N GLU A 53 2.42 6.70 5.33
CA GLU A 53 0.96 6.81 5.27
C GLU A 53 0.26 5.65 6.00
N THR A 54 -0.91 5.97 6.57
CA THR A 54 -1.70 5.02 7.35
C THR A 54 -2.28 3.93 6.48
N ILE A 55 -2.38 2.73 7.05
CA ILE A 55 -3.13 1.61 6.51
C ILE A 55 -4.28 1.34 7.47
N GLU A 56 -5.49 1.28 6.94
CA GLU A 56 -6.72 1.03 7.70
C GLU A 56 -7.39 -0.25 7.23
N ALA A 57 -8.00 -0.98 8.16
CA ALA A 57 -8.81 -2.16 7.87
C ALA A 57 -10.23 -1.72 7.50
N TRP A 58 -10.56 -1.70 6.21
CA TRP A 58 -11.90 -1.38 5.71
C TRP A 58 -12.69 -2.65 5.42
N ILE A 59 -13.98 -2.53 5.11
CA ILE A 59 -14.87 -3.68 4.81
C ILE A 59 -14.42 -4.53 3.62
N TYR A 60 -13.62 -3.97 2.69
CA TYR A 60 -13.06 -4.68 1.52
C TYR A 60 -11.56 -5.00 1.67
N GLY A 61 -11.06 -4.95 2.91
CA GLY A 61 -9.69 -5.30 3.27
C GLY A 61 -8.85 -4.06 3.63
N PRO A 62 -7.52 -4.21 3.72
CA PRO A 62 -6.63 -3.08 4.02
C PRO A 62 -6.67 -2.03 2.91
N VAL A 63 -6.69 -0.76 3.30
CA VAL A 63 -6.74 0.42 2.43
C VAL A 63 -5.78 1.47 2.96
N ILE A 64 -5.03 2.09 2.05
CA ILE A 64 -4.30 3.34 2.26
C ILE A 64 -5.26 4.48 1.91
N PRO A 65 -5.81 5.21 2.89
CA PRO A 65 -6.90 6.16 2.65
C PRO A 65 -6.52 7.29 1.70
N VAL A 66 -5.27 7.78 1.78
CA VAL A 66 -4.83 8.89 0.91
C VAL A 66 -4.77 8.49 -0.56
N ILE A 67 -4.43 7.23 -0.87
CA ILE A 67 -4.48 6.69 -2.24
C ILE A 67 -5.93 6.57 -2.69
N TYR A 68 -6.82 6.07 -1.82
CA TYR A 68 -8.23 5.93 -2.15
C TYR A 68 -8.88 7.29 -2.44
N ALA A 69 -8.63 8.29 -1.59
CA ALA A 69 -9.15 9.65 -1.73
C ALA A 69 -8.65 10.33 -3.02
N GLU A 70 -7.36 10.19 -3.34
CA GLU A 70 -6.78 10.73 -4.57
C GLU A 70 -7.42 10.09 -5.82
N ILE A 71 -7.64 8.77 -5.81
CA ILE A 71 -8.32 8.09 -6.91
C ILE A 71 -9.76 8.60 -7.07
N LEU A 72 -10.52 8.75 -5.97
CA LEU A 72 -11.88 9.27 -6.04
C LEU A 72 -11.93 10.71 -6.60
N PHE A 73 -10.97 11.54 -6.20
CA PHE A 73 -10.84 12.90 -6.73
C PHE A 73 -10.59 12.87 -8.25
N GLN A 74 -9.70 12.01 -8.73
CA GLN A 74 -9.43 11.86 -10.16
C GLN A 74 -10.63 11.30 -10.93
N GLU A 75 -11.30 10.27 -10.40
CA GLU A 75 -12.53 9.70 -10.99
C GLU A 75 -13.63 10.78 -11.12
N THR A 76 -13.69 11.72 -10.18
CA THR A 76 -14.66 12.84 -10.19
C THR A 76 -14.27 13.96 -11.16
N MET A 77 -12.99 14.34 -11.20
CA MET A 77 -12.51 15.48 -12.02
C MET A 77 -12.22 15.09 -13.48
N LYS A 78 -11.83 13.84 -13.71
CA LYS A 78 -11.36 13.30 -14.99
C LYS A 78 -11.83 11.85 -15.17
N PRO A 79 -13.14 11.62 -15.34
CA PRO A 79 -13.67 10.28 -15.50
C PRO A 79 -13.07 9.59 -16.74
N ASN A 80 -12.92 8.26 -16.68
CA ASN A 80 -12.36 7.42 -17.75
C ASN A 80 -10.91 7.76 -18.15
N THR A 81 -10.13 8.33 -17.23
CA THR A 81 -8.69 8.52 -17.42
C THR A 81 -7.90 7.53 -16.58
N ASN A 82 -6.68 7.21 -17.03
CA ASN A 82 -5.78 6.38 -16.24
C ASN A 82 -5.38 7.10 -14.96
N LEU A 83 -5.21 6.33 -13.88
CA LEU A 83 -4.71 6.84 -12.61
C LEU A 83 -3.34 7.50 -12.81
N ASN A 84 -3.17 8.69 -12.26
CA ASN A 84 -1.91 9.42 -12.32
C ASN A 84 -1.60 10.06 -10.96
N PHE A 85 -0.46 9.71 -10.37
CA PHE A 85 -0.03 10.24 -9.07
C PHE A 85 1.14 11.23 -9.15
N ASP A 86 1.48 11.74 -10.33
CA ASP A 86 2.65 12.61 -10.55
C ASP A 86 2.68 13.85 -9.66
N LYS A 87 1.50 14.40 -9.34
CA LYS A 87 1.36 15.60 -8.48
C LYS A 87 1.51 15.30 -7.00
N SER A 88 1.15 14.10 -6.57
CA SER A 88 1.16 13.68 -5.15
C SER A 88 2.44 12.92 -4.80
N ALA A 89 3.10 12.33 -5.80
CA ALA A 89 4.40 11.69 -5.68
C ALA A 89 5.51 12.72 -5.41
N THR A 90 6.51 12.33 -4.62
CA THR A 90 7.71 13.15 -4.43
C THR A 90 8.62 13.13 -5.67
N ASN A 91 8.42 12.15 -6.56
CA ASN A 91 9.21 11.88 -7.76
C ASN A 91 10.69 11.58 -7.47
N LYS A 92 11.00 11.14 -6.25
CA LYS A 92 12.32 10.64 -5.88
C LYS A 92 12.55 9.25 -6.45
N ASN A 93 13.82 8.94 -6.68
CA ASN A 93 14.21 7.60 -7.14
C ASN A 93 14.07 6.59 -6.00
N LEU A 94 13.33 5.52 -6.25
CA LEU A 94 13.30 4.36 -5.36
C LEU A 94 14.69 3.71 -5.30
N THR A 95 15.12 3.33 -4.10
CA THR A 95 16.37 2.58 -3.90
C THR A 95 16.28 1.19 -4.52
N LYS A 96 17.43 0.51 -4.61
CA LYS A 96 17.48 -0.86 -5.13
C LYS A 96 16.63 -1.80 -4.27
N GLU A 97 16.75 -1.70 -2.96
CA GLU A 97 16.05 -2.52 -1.96
C GLU A 97 14.54 -2.35 -2.05
N GLN A 98 14.08 -1.12 -2.27
CA GLN A 98 12.67 -0.79 -2.47
C GLN A 98 12.16 -1.44 -3.76
N LYS A 99 12.85 -1.22 -4.89
CA LYS A 99 12.48 -1.81 -6.18
C LYS A 99 12.46 -3.34 -6.14
N GLU A 100 13.44 -3.97 -5.51
CA GLU A 100 13.50 -5.44 -5.36
C GLU A 100 12.24 -5.99 -4.66
N ILE A 101 11.76 -5.32 -3.60
CA ILE A 101 10.52 -5.71 -2.94
C ILE A 101 9.31 -5.46 -3.86
N LEU A 102 9.22 -4.32 -4.54
CA LEU A 102 8.08 -4.03 -5.41
C LEU A 102 7.98 -5.01 -6.58
N GLU A 103 9.12 -5.41 -7.16
CA GLU A 103 9.19 -6.45 -8.19
C GLU A 103 8.72 -7.80 -7.63
N GLN A 104 9.23 -8.22 -6.47
CA GLN A 104 8.79 -9.44 -5.81
C GLN A 104 7.27 -9.45 -5.57
N ILE A 105 6.72 -8.37 -5.04
CA ILE A 105 5.27 -8.25 -4.76
C ILE A 105 4.46 -8.24 -6.05
N TYR A 106 4.94 -7.56 -7.09
CA TYR A 106 4.28 -7.59 -8.39
C TYR A 106 4.22 -9.03 -8.91
N ASP A 107 5.36 -9.72 -8.97
CA ASP A 107 5.44 -11.08 -9.52
C ASP A 107 4.60 -12.08 -8.71
N GLU A 108 4.64 -11.99 -7.37
CA GLU A 108 3.86 -12.86 -6.48
C GLU A 108 2.35 -12.72 -6.68
N PHE A 109 1.87 -11.50 -6.94
CA PHE A 109 0.44 -11.19 -7.05
C PHE A 109 -0.04 -10.85 -8.46
N TYR A 110 0.82 -10.96 -9.47
CA TYR A 110 0.51 -10.60 -10.84
C TYR A 110 -0.71 -11.38 -11.35
N GLY A 111 -0.72 -12.70 -11.14
CA GLY A 111 -1.79 -13.60 -11.59
C GLY A 111 -3.10 -13.47 -10.82
N LEU A 112 -3.13 -12.77 -9.68
CA LEU A 112 -4.34 -12.62 -8.88
C LEU A 112 -5.13 -11.37 -9.28
N ASN A 113 -6.45 -11.52 -9.39
CA ASN A 113 -7.35 -10.41 -9.57
C ASN A 113 -7.73 -9.74 -8.23
N SER A 114 -8.41 -8.60 -8.31
CA SER A 114 -8.78 -7.79 -7.14
C SER A 114 -9.67 -8.53 -6.14
N LYS A 115 -10.55 -9.42 -6.61
CA LYS A 115 -11.45 -10.20 -5.75
C LYS A 115 -10.67 -11.27 -4.99
N GLU A 116 -9.73 -11.93 -5.65
CA GLU A 116 -8.84 -12.92 -5.03
C GLU A 116 -7.94 -12.27 -3.98
N LEU A 117 -7.34 -11.12 -4.30
CA LEU A 117 -6.52 -10.37 -3.33
C LEU A 117 -7.34 -9.87 -2.14
N SER A 118 -8.56 -9.38 -2.36
CA SER A 118 -9.45 -8.97 -1.26
C SER A 118 -9.79 -10.14 -0.36
N LYS A 119 -10.22 -11.29 -0.94
CA LYS A 119 -10.49 -12.53 -0.20
C LYS A 119 -9.27 -12.94 0.61
N LYS A 120 -8.10 -12.97 -0.03
CA LYS A 120 -6.83 -13.31 0.63
C LYS A 120 -6.61 -12.42 1.85
N THR A 121 -6.66 -11.09 1.70
CA THR A 121 -6.43 -10.17 2.82
C THR A 121 -7.44 -10.29 3.97
N HIS A 122 -8.69 -10.71 3.70
CA HIS A 122 -9.66 -10.96 4.76
C HIS A 122 -9.35 -12.21 5.60
N GLU A 123 -8.55 -13.15 5.06
CA GLU A 123 -8.12 -14.34 5.79
C GLU A 123 -6.87 -14.07 6.66
N GLU A 124 -6.27 -12.88 6.54
CA GLU A 124 -5.01 -12.51 7.18
C GLU A 124 -5.21 -11.77 8.51
N ASP A 125 -4.40 -12.12 9.52
CA ASP A 125 -4.54 -11.58 10.88
C ASP A 125 -4.46 -10.05 10.97
N PRO A 126 -3.62 -9.33 10.21
CA PRO A 126 -3.58 -7.87 10.29
C PRO A 126 -4.92 -7.19 10.03
N TRP A 127 -5.72 -7.74 9.11
CA TRP A 127 -7.07 -7.24 8.88
C TRP A 127 -8.05 -7.76 9.94
N LYS A 128 -8.07 -9.08 10.19
CA LYS A 128 -9.05 -9.71 11.11
C LYS A 128 -8.97 -9.18 12.54
N THR A 129 -7.77 -8.83 13.00
CA THR A 129 -7.54 -8.36 14.37
C THR A 129 -7.87 -6.89 14.56
N VAL A 130 -7.97 -6.12 13.46
CA VAL A 130 -8.12 -4.66 13.49
C VAL A 130 -9.50 -4.22 13.03
N TYR A 131 -10.08 -4.91 12.04
CA TYR A 131 -11.39 -4.56 11.51
C TYR A 131 -12.49 -4.74 12.55
N ASP A 132 -13.27 -3.67 12.78
CA ASP A 132 -14.45 -3.67 13.62
C ASP A 132 -15.58 -2.95 12.87
N PRO A 133 -16.69 -3.64 12.52
CA PRO A 133 -17.79 -3.03 11.79
C PRO A 133 -18.53 -1.93 12.59
N ASN A 134 -18.30 -1.83 13.90
CA ASN A 134 -18.92 -0.82 14.76
C ASN A 134 -18.06 0.44 14.95
N LYS A 135 -16.86 0.47 14.36
CA LYS A 135 -15.95 1.61 14.44
C LYS A 135 -15.82 2.31 13.09
N SER A 136 -15.42 3.57 13.12
CA SER A 136 -15.00 4.24 11.90
C SER A 136 -13.74 3.59 11.34
N TRP A 137 -13.54 3.67 10.03
CA TRP A 137 -12.35 3.10 9.40
C TRP A 137 -11.05 3.74 9.90
N SER A 138 -11.07 5.04 10.22
CA SER A 138 -9.96 5.77 10.82
C SER A 138 -9.55 5.28 12.20
N GLU A 139 -10.44 4.55 12.90
CA GLU A 139 -10.13 3.90 14.18
C GLU A 139 -9.55 2.49 14.00
N CYS A 140 -9.68 1.91 12.80
CA CYS A 140 -9.26 0.56 12.47
C CYS A 140 -7.85 0.57 11.83
N VAL A 141 -6.86 1.15 12.50
CA VAL A 141 -5.50 1.32 11.96
C VAL A 141 -4.65 0.04 12.09
N ILE A 142 -4.15 -0.46 10.97
CA ILE A 142 -3.19 -1.57 10.92
C ILE A 142 -1.79 -1.01 11.13
N THR A 143 -1.31 -1.06 12.37
CA THR A 143 -0.01 -0.49 12.74
C THR A 143 1.18 -1.24 12.11
N PRO A 144 2.34 -0.57 11.92
CA PRO A 144 3.57 -1.24 11.48
C PRO A 144 3.92 -2.47 12.34
N LYS A 145 3.72 -2.40 13.66
CA LYS A 145 3.97 -3.54 14.56
C LYS A 145 3.13 -4.77 14.20
N ILE A 146 1.85 -4.58 13.86
CA ILE A 146 0.95 -5.66 13.43
C ILE A 146 1.46 -6.29 12.13
N LEU A 147 1.81 -5.46 11.15
CA LEU A 147 2.37 -5.91 9.87
C LEU A 147 3.67 -6.69 10.08
N TYR A 148 4.63 -6.11 10.81
CA TYR A 148 5.91 -6.74 11.10
C TYR A 148 5.73 -8.12 11.73
N ASN A 149 4.90 -8.22 12.78
CA ASN A 149 4.65 -9.47 13.49
C ASN A 149 4.04 -10.56 12.59
N TYR A 150 3.20 -10.17 11.63
CA TYR A 150 2.55 -11.10 10.73
C TYR A 150 3.49 -11.53 9.60
N PHE A 151 4.10 -10.58 8.88
CA PHE A 151 4.93 -10.86 7.70
C PHE A 151 6.28 -11.47 8.05
N SER A 152 6.86 -11.17 9.23
CA SER A 152 8.14 -11.76 9.66
C SER A 152 8.08 -13.27 9.91
N LYS A 153 6.87 -13.84 10.09
CA LYS A 153 6.65 -15.27 10.30
C LYS A 153 6.51 -16.07 8.99
N ARG A 154 6.43 -15.39 7.84
CA ARG A 154 6.12 -16.00 6.53
C ARG A 154 7.36 -16.14 5.64
N LYS A 155 8.54 -16.30 6.25
CA LYS A 155 9.81 -16.51 5.54
C LYS A 155 9.87 -17.88 4.88
#